data_AF-A0A0G0QVP2-F1
#
_entry.id   AF-A0A0G0QVP2-F1
#
_cell.length_a   1.000
_cell.length_b   1.000
_cell.length_c   1.000
_cell.angle_alpha   90.00
_cell.angle_beta   90.00
_cell.angle_gamma   90.00
#
_symmetry.space_group_name_H-M   'P 1'
#
loop_
_entity.id
_entity.type
_entity.pdbx_description
1 polymer ?
#
loop_
_entity_poly.entity_id
_entity_poly.type
_entity_poly.pdbx_seq_one_letter_code
_entity_poly.pdbx_strand_id
1 'polypeptide(L)'
;MKKNILIVLVLVIFIAFAWWHFTATEDERTGSQKNNQPTLSDYSTAPADNVTAPAKKVRWNFDGEEYAPSGTPRACPDPLEIESPVDVSKASSILYPGQYRGDDFKAHGGFRFDGYRSDAITVTVPLDARLQDASRYIEDGQVQYLFDFIHDCGIMYRFDHLATLTPRFEAYARQLPEAKVNDSRTTLFPDDVYVTTGDVIATSVNREGNVFVDFGVYDLRQKNGITIDEKNSLARHGICWFDLLPASDAQRVKSLPASDERSGAKSEYCR
;
A
#
# COMPACT_ATOMS: atom_id res chain seq x y z
N MET A 1 58.96 15.25 41.91
CA MET A 1 58.88 16.57 41.24
C MET A 1 57.40 16.96 41.14
N LYS A 2 56.83 17.66 42.14
CA LYS A 2 56.56 19.11 42.17
C LYS A 2 55.96 19.71 40.87
N LYS A 3 54.65 20.00 40.93
CA LYS A 3 53.88 21.20 40.48
C LYS A 3 54.01 21.60 38.99
N ASN A 4 52.92 21.82 38.24
CA ASN A 4 52.07 23.01 38.37
C ASN A 4 50.66 22.82 37.77
N ILE A 5 49.68 23.31 38.53
CA ILE A 5 48.32 23.68 38.13
C ILE A 5 48.39 25.01 37.34
N LEU A 6 47.63 25.13 36.26
CA LEU A 6 47.15 26.43 35.78
C LEU A 6 45.68 26.30 35.34
N ILE A 7 44.81 26.81 36.20
CA ILE A 7 43.43 27.23 35.93
C ILE A 7 43.50 28.62 35.29
N VAL A 8 42.57 28.98 34.38
CA VAL A 8 41.92 30.32 34.34
C VAL A 8 40.88 30.47 33.18
N LEU A 9 39.64 30.74 33.62
CA LEU A 9 38.53 31.57 33.09
C LEU A 9 37.99 31.33 31.66
N VAL A 10 36.77 30.79 31.47
CA VAL A 10 35.42 31.42 31.58
C VAL A 10 35.22 32.62 30.64
N LEU A 11 34.38 32.43 29.62
CA LEU A 11 33.56 33.50 29.03
C LEU A 11 32.17 32.92 28.68
N VAL A 12 31.24 33.14 29.60
CA VAL A 12 29.80 33.13 29.37
C VAL A 12 29.44 34.51 28.82
N ILE A 13 28.82 34.58 27.65
CA ILE A 13 28.11 35.78 27.19
C ILE A 13 26.66 35.39 26.91
N PHE A 14 25.79 35.81 27.82
CA PHE A 14 24.37 36.05 27.59
C PHE A 14 24.22 37.35 26.79
N ILE A 15 23.48 37.33 25.68
CA ILE A 15 22.65 38.48 25.28
C ILE A 15 21.30 37.94 24.82
N ALA A 16 20.29 38.26 25.63
CA ALA A 16 18.86 38.14 25.33
C ALA A 16 18.35 39.42 24.65
N PHE A 17 17.09 39.33 24.21
CA PHE A 17 16.15 40.39 23.80
C PHE A 17 16.09 40.77 22.31
N ALA A 18 15.04 40.24 21.66
CA ALA A 18 14.04 41.07 21.01
C ALA A 18 12.69 40.32 21.00
N TRP A 19 11.91 40.53 22.07
CA TRP A 19 10.45 40.48 22.00
C TRP A 19 10.00 41.56 21.02
N TRP A 20 9.27 41.16 19.98
CA TRP A 20 8.40 42.10 19.27
C TRP A 20 6.96 41.62 19.41
N HIS A 21 6.16 42.50 20.00
CA HIS A 21 4.73 42.40 20.17
C HIS A 21 4.02 42.19 18.83
N PHE A 22 3.29 41.08 18.68
CA PHE A 22 2.14 41.02 17.78
C PHE A 22 0.90 41.29 18.63
N THR A 23 0.55 42.57 18.75
CA THR A 23 -0.72 43.01 19.33
C THR A 23 -1.84 42.70 18.35
N ALA A 24 -2.80 41.93 18.81
CA ALA A 24 -4.11 41.78 18.19
C ALA A 24 -4.74 43.16 17.98
N THR A 25 -5.12 43.47 16.74
CA THR A 25 -6.10 44.49 16.44
C THR A 25 -7.46 43.82 16.38
N GLU A 26 -8.23 43.98 17.46
CA GLU A 26 -9.68 43.85 17.44
C GLU A 26 -10.24 45.05 16.65
N ASP A 27 -10.91 44.78 15.53
CA ASP A 27 -11.75 45.76 14.85
C ASP A 27 -13.21 45.45 15.19
N GLU A 28 -13.71 46.13 16.21
CA GLU A 28 -15.14 46.19 16.50
C GLU A 28 -15.82 47.08 15.45
N ARG A 29 -16.50 46.45 14.49
CA ARG A 29 -17.62 47.08 13.78
C ARG A 29 -18.91 46.37 14.13
N THR A 30 -19.60 46.96 15.10
CA THR A 30 -20.98 46.71 15.49
C THR A 30 -21.92 46.98 14.31
N GLY A 31 -22.42 45.89 13.72
CA GLY A 31 -23.53 45.89 12.77
C GLY A 31 -24.56 44.87 13.21
N SER A 32 -25.55 45.33 13.98
CA SER A 32 -26.73 44.57 14.38
C SER A 32 -27.42 43.95 13.15
N GLN A 33 -27.34 42.62 13.01
CA GLN A 33 -28.33 41.85 12.26
C GLN A 33 -28.93 40.78 13.17
N LYS A 34 -30.24 40.92 13.37
CA LYS A 34 -31.08 39.98 14.12
C LYS A 34 -31.01 38.61 13.44
N ASN A 35 -30.73 37.59 14.25
CA ASN A 35 -30.87 36.18 13.88
C ASN A 35 -32.29 35.89 13.40
N ASN A 36 -32.46 35.74 12.09
CA ASN A 36 -33.53 34.93 11.52
C ASN A 36 -32.89 33.62 11.05
N GLN A 37 -32.73 32.69 11.99
CA GLN A 37 -32.35 31.33 11.69
C GLN A 37 -33.54 30.64 11.00
N PRO A 38 -33.41 30.11 9.77
CA PRO A 38 -34.50 29.39 9.13
C PRO A 38 -34.77 28.11 9.92
N THR A 39 -36.04 27.90 10.29
CA THR A 39 -36.50 26.62 10.83
C THR A 39 -36.49 25.56 9.75
N LEU A 40 -36.26 24.30 10.14
CA LEU A 40 -36.21 23.10 9.28
C LEU A 40 -37.50 22.79 8.48
N SER A 41 -38.46 23.71 8.43
CA SER A 41 -39.74 23.58 7.73
C SER A 41 -39.74 24.15 6.31
N ASP A 42 -38.72 24.90 5.90
CA ASP A 42 -38.79 25.72 4.68
C ASP A 42 -38.08 25.13 3.45
N TYR A 43 -37.61 23.88 3.52
CA TYR A 43 -37.16 23.12 2.35
C TYR A 43 -38.17 22.01 2.00
N SER A 44 -39.32 22.42 1.45
CA SER A 44 -40.18 21.49 0.71
C SER A 44 -40.80 22.20 -0.47
N THR A 45 -40.17 22.03 -1.63
CA THR A 45 -40.78 21.74 -2.95
C THR A 45 -39.76 22.02 -4.06
N ALA A 46 -38.80 21.11 -4.24
CA ALA A 46 -38.10 20.92 -5.50
C ALA A 46 -38.54 19.55 -6.06
N PRO A 47 -38.86 19.44 -7.36
CA PRO A 47 -39.29 18.19 -7.95
C PRO A 47 -38.19 17.13 -7.84
N ALA A 48 -38.59 15.90 -7.52
CA ALA A 48 -37.72 14.77 -7.29
C ALA A 48 -37.00 14.36 -8.59
N ASP A 49 -35.82 14.92 -8.83
CA ASP A 49 -34.84 14.28 -9.68
C ASP A 49 -34.35 13.01 -8.97
N ASN A 50 -34.39 11.91 -9.72
CA ASN A 50 -33.99 10.58 -9.30
C ASN A 50 -32.48 10.56 -9.00
N VAL A 51 -32.09 11.00 -7.81
CA VAL A 51 -30.73 10.79 -7.29
C VAL A 51 -30.65 9.34 -6.85
N THR A 52 -30.24 8.47 -7.79
CA THR A 52 -29.85 7.10 -7.48
C THR A 52 -28.82 7.15 -6.36
N ALA A 53 -29.12 6.49 -5.24
CA ALA A 53 -28.15 6.33 -4.15
C ALA A 53 -26.82 5.79 -4.72
N PRO A 54 -25.65 6.23 -4.20
CA PRO A 54 -24.38 5.71 -4.67
C PRO A 54 -24.39 4.18 -4.59
N ALA A 55 -24.02 3.52 -5.70
CA ALA A 55 -24.02 2.07 -5.78
C ALA A 55 -23.23 1.48 -4.61
N LYS A 56 -23.83 0.54 -3.88
CA LYS A 56 -23.20 -0.12 -2.74
C LYS A 56 -21.91 -0.80 -3.22
N LYS A 57 -20.77 -0.42 -2.63
CA LYS A 57 -19.46 -1.01 -2.94
C LYS A 57 -19.47 -2.52 -2.64
N VAL A 58 -18.98 -3.31 -3.58
CA VAL A 58 -18.95 -4.78 -3.50
C VAL A 58 -17.73 -5.24 -2.71
N ARG A 59 -17.93 -6.16 -1.78
CA ARG A 59 -16.84 -6.85 -1.06
C ARG A 59 -16.65 -8.24 -1.64
N TRP A 60 -15.42 -8.73 -1.63
CA TRP A 60 -15.10 -10.11 -1.97
C TRP A 60 -14.60 -10.80 -0.71
N ASN A 61 -15.14 -11.98 -0.40
CA ASN A 61 -14.76 -12.76 0.77
C ASN A 61 -14.47 -14.19 0.38
N PHE A 62 -13.50 -14.80 1.04
CA PHE A 62 -13.23 -16.22 0.94
C PHE A 62 -14.15 -16.99 1.90
N ASP A 63 -14.91 -17.97 1.41
CA ASP A 63 -15.82 -18.78 2.22
C ASP A 63 -15.18 -20.05 2.81
N GLY A 64 -13.90 -20.29 2.50
CA GLY A 64 -13.19 -21.52 2.83
C GLY A 64 -12.83 -22.35 1.61
N GLU A 65 -13.52 -22.14 0.49
CA GLU A 65 -13.28 -22.86 -0.78
C GLU A 65 -13.06 -21.90 -1.95
N GLU A 66 -13.84 -20.83 -2.04
CA GLU A 66 -13.84 -19.88 -3.15
C GLU A 66 -14.03 -18.43 -2.68
N TYR A 67 -13.66 -17.49 -3.54
CA TYR A 67 -13.96 -16.07 -3.34
C TYR A 67 -15.31 -15.73 -3.96
N ALA A 68 -16.19 -15.12 -3.16
CA ALA A 68 -17.52 -14.71 -3.61
C ALA A 68 -17.76 -13.21 -3.34
N PRO A 69 -18.42 -12.50 -4.27
CA PRO A 69 -18.79 -11.12 -4.06
C PRO A 69 -20.05 -10.99 -3.20
N SER A 70 -20.12 -9.94 -2.38
CA SER A 70 -21.26 -9.62 -1.51
C SER A 70 -22.48 -9.06 -2.26
N GLY A 71 -22.41 -8.96 -3.58
CA GLY A 71 -23.39 -8.34 -4.47
C GLY A 71 -22.92 -8.45 -5.92
N THR A 72 -23.56 -7.76 -6.85
CA THR A 72 -23.16 -7.77 -8.26
C THR A 72 -21.88 -6.94 -8.48
N PRO A 73 -20.72 -7.56 -8.79
CA PRO A 73 -19.49 -6.82 -9.06
C PRO A 73 -19.66 -5.91 -10.28
N ARG A 74 -18.97 -4.76 -10.27
CA ARG A 74 -18.80 -3.99 -11.52
C ARG A 74 -17.94 -4.79 -12.50
N ALA A 75 -18.11 -4.54 -13.79
CA ALA A 75 -17.16 -5.06 -14.78
C ALA A 75 -15.75 -4.53 -14.50
N CYS A 76 -14.74 -5.38 -14.68
CA CYS A 76 -13.35 -4.92 -14.69
C CYS A 76 -13.08 -4.12 -15.97
N PRO A 77 -12.08 -3.22 -15.95
CA PRO A 77 -11.53 -2.66 -17.19
C PRO A 77 -11.21 -3.77 -18.19
N ASP A 78 -11.48 -3.51 -19.48
CA ASP A 78 -11.18 -4.39 -20.59
C ASP A 78 -10.56 -3.56 -21.74
N PRO A 79 -9.25 -3.69 -22.02
CA PRO A 79 -8.31 -4.60 -21.33
C PRO A 79 -8.09 -4.22 -19.86
N LEU A 80 -7.78 -5.22 -19.02
CA LEU A 80 -7.36 -4.97 -17.64
C LEU A 80 -5.95 -4.39 -17.65
N GLU A 81 -5.85 -3.12 -17.25
CA GLU A 81 -4.60 -2.40 -17.05
C GLU A 81 -4.58 -1.83 -15.62
N ILE A 82 -3.42 -1.87 -14.97
CA ILE A 82 -3.16 -1.28 -13.67
C ILE A 82 -1.91 -0.40 -13.79
N GLU A 83 -1.85 0.68 -13.02
CA GLU A 83 -0.65 1.52 -12.98
C GLU A 83 0.54 0.75 -12.40
N SER A 84 1.76 1.12 -12.80
CA SER A 84 2.95 0.55 -12.20
C SER A 84 3.06 0.96 -10.73
N PRO A 85 3.14 0.00 -9.79
CA PRO A 85 3.12 0.33 -8.36
C PRO A 85 4.43 0.96 -7.86
N VAL A 86 5.47 0.94 -8.70
CA VAL A 86 6.81 1.45 -8.46
C VAL A 86 7.35 2.08 -9.75
N ASP A 87 8.42 2.86 -9.63
CA ASP A 87 9.20 3.30 -10.79
C ASP A 87 9.99 2.12 -11.38
N VAL A 88 9.41 1.47 -12.39
CA VAL A 88 9.97 0.29 -13.07
C VAL A 88 11.32 0.58 -13.72
N SER A 89 11.63 1.85 -14.05
CA SER A 89 12.91 2.21 -14.63
C SER A 89 14.10 1.94 -13.69
N LYS A 90 13.84 1.92 -12.38
CA LYS A 90 14.82 1.62 -11.32
C LYS A 90 15.01 0.12 -11.08
N ALA A 91 14.10 -0.73 -11.56
CA ALA A 91 14.19 -2.16 -11.34
C ALA A 91 15.39 -2.77 -12.08
N SER A 92 16.17 -3.59 -11.38
CA SER A 92 17.36 -4.30 -11.89
C SER A 92 17.04 -5.74 -12.30
N SER A 93 16.08 -6.37 -11.63
CA SER A 93 15.63 -7.74 -11.90
C SER A 93 14.20 -7.95 -11.38
N ILE A 94 13.57 -9.05 -11.81
CA ILE A 94 12.18 -9.37 -11.49
C ILE A 94 12.09 -10.74 -10.85
N LEU A 95 11.36 -10.83 -9.74
CA LEU A 95 10.86 -12.09 -9.20
C LEU A 95 9.56 -12.43 -9.95
N TYR A 96 9.49 -13.58 -10.60
CA TYR A 96 8.28 -13.95 -11.33
C TYR A 96 7.21 -14.40 -10.30
N PRO A 97 5.92 -14.08 -10.53
CA PRO A 97 4.84 -14.69 -9.79
C PRO A 97 4.66 -16.15 -10.23
N GLY A 98 4.16 -17.02 -9.35
CA GLY A 98 3.92 -18.43 -9.66
C GLY A 98 5.19 -19.28 -9.74
N GLN A 99 6.23 -18.94 -8.97
CA GLN A 99 7.50 -19.67 -8.94
C GLN A 99 7.59 -20.60 -7.74
N TYR A 100 8.21 -21.76 -7.93
CA TYR A 100 8.81 -22.48 -6.80
C TYR A 100 10.17 -21.87 -6.49
N ARG A 101 10.39 -21.43 -5.25
CA ARG A 101 11.70 -20.92 -4.77
C ARG A 101 12.16 -21.85 -3.65
N GLY A 102 12.88 -22.91 -4.02
CA GLY A 102 13.07 -24.07 -3.15
C GLY A 102 11.83 -24.98 -3.19
N ASP A 103 11.31 -25.36 -2.03
CA ASP A 103 10.06 -26.11 -1.85
C ASP A 103 8.84 -25.20 -1.66
N ASP A 104 9.02 -23.88 -1.62
CA ASP A 104 7.96 -22.92 -1.39
C ASP A 104 7.41 -22.32 -2.69
N PHE A 105 6.09 -22.40 -2.87
CA PHE A 105 5.39 -21.83 -4.01
C PHE A 105 5.01 -20.37 -3.75
N LYS A 106 5.60 -19.46 -4.52
CA LYS A 106 5.37 -18.02 -4.44
C LYS A 106 4.35 -17.58 -5.48
N ALA A 107 3.12 -17.35 -5.04
CA ALA A 107 2.03 -16.82 -5.89
C ALA A 107 2.18 -15.32 -6.23
N HIS A 108 3.16 -14.64 -5.65
CA HIS A 108 3.53 -13.27 -5.99
C HIS A 108 4.92 -13.24 -6.60
N GLY A 109 5.16 -12.20 -7.39
CA GLY A 109 6.45 -11.83 -7.90
C GLY A 109 7.01 -10.69 -7.09
N GLY A 110 7.80 -9.83 -7.73
CA GLY A 110 8.32 -8.64 -7.10
C GLY A 110 9.36 -7.94 -7.96
N PHE A 111 9.72 -6.73 -7.54
CA PHE A 111 10.73 -5.91 -8.18
C PHE A 111 11.96 -5.84 -7.28
N ARG A 112 13.16 -6.01 -7.85
CA ARG A 112 14.42 -5.74 -7.17
C ARG A 112 15.07 -4.48 -7.70
N PHE A 113 15.76 -3.76 -6.82
CA PHE A 113 16.35 -2.45 -7.10
C PHE A 113 17.81 -2.42 -6.67
N ASP A 114 18.63 -3.31 -7.25
CA ASP A 114 20.05 -3.42 -6.89
C ASP A 114 20.77 -2.08 -7.11
N GLY A 115 21.59 -1.67 -6.13
CA GLY A 115 22.32 -0.41 -6.16
C GLY A 115 21.51 0.82 -5.70
N TYR A 116 20.22 0.68 -5.44
CA TYR A 116 19.42 1.73 -4.81
C TYR A 116 19.41 1.59 -3.28
N ARG A 117 19.09 2.70 -2.61
CA ARG A 117 18.76 2.70 -1.19
C ARG A 117 17.30 2.35 -0.99
N SER A 118 16.96 1.80 0.18
CA SER A 118 15.57 1.46 0.54
C SER A 118 14.62 2.65 0.42
N ASP A 119 15.05 3.84 0.84
CA ASP A 119 14.30 5.11 0.80
C ASP A 119 14.22 5.76 -0.59
N ALA A 120 14.79 5.14 -1.63
CA ALA A 120 14.67 5.61 -3.01
C ALA A 120 13.46 5.01 -3.75
N ILE A 121 12.75 4.07 -3.12
CA ILE A 121 11.66 3.31 -3.71
C ILE A 121 10.34 3.68 -3.03
N THR A 122 9.48 4.33 -3.81
CA THR A 122 8.10 4.64 -3.42
C THR A 122 7.17 3.58 -3.98
N VAL A 123 6.24 3.11 -3.16
CA VAL A 123 5.20 2.15 -3.56
C VAL A 123 3.86 2.85 -3.55
N THR A 124 3.12 2.71 -4.65
CA THR A 124 1.83 3.37 -4.88
C THR A 124 0.73 2.35 -5.19
N VAL A 125 -0.50 2.79 -5.01
CA VAL A 125 -1.70 2.03 -5.34
C VAL A 125 -1.84 1.93 -6.88
N PRO A 126 -1.84 0.73 -7.47
CA PRO A 126 -1.88 0.55 -8.92
C PRO A 126 -3.32 0.58 -9.49
N LEU A 127 -4.33 0.34 -8.63
CA LEU A 127 -5.74 0.30 -8.99
C LEU A 127 -6.57 0.69 -7.77
N ASP A 128 -7.60 1.52 -7.96
CA ASP A 128 -8.61 1.79 -6.92
C ASP A 128 -9.05 0.50 -6.24
N ALA A 129 -9.14 0.49 -4.91
CA ALA A 129 -9.50 -0.72 -4.19
C ALA A 129 -9.92 -0.44 -2.76
N ARG A 130 -10.45 -1.47 -2.10
CA ARG A 130 -10.57 -1.52 -0.65
C ARG A 130 -9.37 -2.24 -0.05
N LEU A 131 -8.81 -1.71 1.03
CA LEU A 131 -7.90 -2.45 1.89
C LEU A 131 -8.67 -3.60 2.55
N GLN A 132 -8.25 -4.82 2.24
CA GLN A 132 -8.96 -6.04 2.59
C GLN A 132 -8.31 -6.72 3.79
N ASP A 133 -7.05 -7.10 3.66
CA ASP A 133 -6.30 -7.83 4.66
C ASP A 133 -4.94 -7.16 4.83
N ALA A 134 -4.37 -7.21 6.03
CA ALA A 134 -3.07 -6.61 6.30
C ALA A 134 -2.31 -7.33 7.41
N SER A 135 -0.98 -7.18 7.41
CA SER A 135 -0.13 -7.64 8.50
C SER A 135 0.97 -6.63 8.80
N ARG A 136 1.36 -6.59 10.08
CA ARG A 136 2.67 -6.07 10.50
C ARG A 136 3.39 -7.22 11.21
N TYR A 137 4.62 -7.49 10.82
CA TYR A 137 5.38 -8.62 11.36
C TYR A 137 6.87 -8.27 11.44
N ILE A 138 7.64 -9.08 12.15
CA ILE A 138 9.09 -8.87 12.28
C ILE A 138 9.79 -9.89 11.41
N GLU A 139 10.65 -9.45 10.50
CA GLU A 139 11.53 -10.31 9.71
C GLU A 139 12.93 -9.71 9.72
N ASP A 140 13.93 -10.57 9.94
CA ASP A 140 15.34 -10.16 10.03
C ASP A 140 15.55 -9.00 11.04
N GLY A 141 14.77 -9.01 12.13
CA GLY A 141 14.81 -8.00 13.20
C GLY A 141 14.16 -6.66 12.85
N GLN A 142 13.50 -6.54 11.70
CA GLN A 142 12.84 -5.33 11.23
C GLN A 142 11.33 -5.52 11.10
N VAL A 143 10.56 -4.48 11.42
CA VAL A 143 9.12 -4.49 11.15
C VAL A 143 8.90 -4.37 9.64
N GLN A 144 8.04 -5.24 9.12
CA GLN A 144 7.61 -5.31 7.73
C GLN A 144 6.09 -5.19 7.67
N TYR A 145 5.59 -4.68 6.56
CA TYR A 145 4.15 -4.55 6.31
C TYR A 145 3.73 -5.25 5.03
N LEU A 146 2.62 -5.98 5.14
CA LEU A 146 1.91 -6.64 4.05
C LEU A 146 0.52 -6.04 3.95
N PHE A 147 0.10 -5.67 2.74
CA PHE A 147 -1.26 -5.21 2.46
C PHE A 147 -1.87 -5.91 1.25
N ASP A 148 -3.12 -6.32 1.42
CA ASP A 148 -3.99 -6.89 0.41
C ASP A 148 -5.12 -5.92 0.09
N PHE A 149 -5.30 -5.64 -1.19
CA PHE A 149 -6.33 -4.73 -1.66
C PHE A 149 -7.19 -5.44 -2.69
N ILE A 150 -8.52 -5.24 -2.62
CA ILE A 150 -9.45 -5.80 -3.59
C ILE A 150 -10.25 -4.68 -4.25
N HIS A 151 -10.13 -4.58 -5.57
CA HIS A 151 -10.99 -3.75 -6.39
C HIS A 151 -12.38 -4.38 -6.52
N ASP A 152 -13.41 -3.53 -6.61
CA ASP A 152 -14.82 -3.88 -6.65
C ASP A 152 -15.16 -4.95 -7.71
N CYS A 153 -14.36 -5.04 -8.78
CA CYS A 153 -14.54 -6.00 -9.86
C CYS A 153 -13.96 -7.40 -9.60
N GLY A 154 -13.23 -7.61 -8.51
CA GLY A 154 -12.64 -8.90 -8.13
C GLY A 154 -11.17 -9.09 -8.46
N ILE A 155 -10.47 -8.01 -8.82
CA ILE A 155 -9.00 -8.03 -8.92
C ILE A 155 -8.42 -7.66 -7.56
N MET A 156 -7.53 -8.51 -7.07
CA MET A 156 -6.77 -8.28 -5.86
C MET A 156 -5.31 -8.03 -6.19
N TYR A 157 -4.66 -7.13 -5.45
CA TYR A 157 -3.21 -7.00 -5.47
C TYR A 157 -2.65 -6.98 -4.06
N ARG A 158 -1.45 -7.55 -3.92
CA ARG A 158 -0.72 -7.72 -2.65
C ARG A 158 0.63 -7.03 -2.73
N PHE A 159 0.99 -6.34 -1.67
CA PHE A 159 2.35 -5.91 -1.38
C PHE A 159 2.88 -6.57 -0.12
N ASP A 160 4.16 -6.91 -0.11
CA ASP A 160 4.90 -7.33 1.08
C ASP A 160 6.30 -6.68 1.11
N HIS A 161 6.98 -6.77 2.25
CA HIS A 161 8.28 -6.16 2.53
C HIS A 161 8.31 -4.63 2.40
N LEU A 162 7.19 -3.98 2.71
CA LEU A 162 7.12 -2.53 2.88
C LEU A 162 7.76 -2.15 4.21
N ALA A 163 8.64 -1.14 4.22
CA ALA A 163 9.40 -0.78 5.41
C ALA A 163 8.94 0.54 6.07
N THR A 164 8.81 1.63 5.31
CA THR A 164 8.36 2.92 5.83
C THR A 164 7.05 3.32 5.17
N LEU A 165 5.95 3.26 5.93
CA LEU A 165 4.63 3.65 5.46
C LEU A 165 4.45 5.17 5.45
N THR A 166 3.53 5.67 4.63
CA THR A 166 3.05 7.05 4.78
C THR A 166 2.21 7.18 6.06
N PRO A 167 2.02 8.40 6.61
CA PRO A 167 1.24 8.59 7.84
C PRO A 167 -0.16 7.96 7.81
N ARG A 168 -0.79 7.94 6.63
CA ARG A 168 -2.10 7.32 6.41
C ARG A 168 -2.04 5.80 6.60
N PHE A 169 -1.11 5.12 5.93
CA PHE A 169 -0.99 3.67 6.02
C PHE A 169 -0.41 3.20 7.36
N GLU A 170 0.46 4.01 7.97
CA GLU A 170 0.92 3.78 9.34
C GLU A 170 -0.25 3.83 10.35
N ALA A 171 -1.22 4.72 10.13
CA ALA A 171 -2.43 4.76 10.96
C ALA A 171 -3.29 3.49 10.83
N TYR A 172 -3.31 2.86 9.65
CA TYR A 172 -3.97 1.57 9.47
C TYR A 172 -3.16 0.44 10.13
N ALA A 173 -1.84 0.43 9.94
CA ALA A 173 -0.96 -0.58 10.52
C ALA A 173 -1.00 -0.62 12.05
N ARG A 174 -1.20 0.53 12.71
CA ARG A 174 -1.38 0.60 14.18
C ARG A 174 -2.63 -0.11 14.71
N GLN A 175 -3.63 -0.38 13.86
CA GLN A 175 -4.83 -1.11 14.24
C GLN A 175 -4.63 -2.64 14.19
N LEU A 176 -3.53 -3.10 13.58
CA LEU A 176 -3.22 -4.51 13.43
C LEU A 176 -2.67 -5.10 14.72
N PRO A 177 -2.79 -6.44 14.91
CA PRO A 177 -2.12 -7.14 16.00
C PRO A 177 -0.64 -6.77 16.12
N GLU A 178 -0.07 -6.86 17.32
CA GLU A 178 1.35 -6.62 17.52
C GLU A 178 2.21 -7.51 16.61
N ALA A 179 3.28 -6.93 16.08
CA ALA A 179 4.17 -7.62 15.17
C ALA A 179 4.88 -8.79 15.87
N LYS A 180 4.85 -9.96 15.24
CA LYS A 180 5.53 -11.17 15.71
C LYS A 180 6.59 -11.60 14.70
N VAL A 181 7.65 -12.24 15.21
CA VAL A 181 8.75 -12.73 14.39
C VAL A 181 8.24 -13.80 13.41
N ASN A 182 8.48 -13.58 12.12
CA ASN A 182 8.16 -14.46 11.00
C ASN A 182 6.68 -14.87 10.92
N ASP A 183 5.76 -14.00 11.35
CA ASP A 183 4.32 -14.24 11.31
C ASP A 183 3.62 -13.25 10.37
N SER A 184 3.72 -13.51 9.06
CA SER A 184 3.11 -12.68 8.02
C SER A 184 1.62 -12.96 7.79
N ARG A 185 0.97 -13.77 8.66
CA ARG A 185 -0.47 -14.02 8.55
C ARG A 185 -1.22 -12.70 8.62
N THR A 186 -2.09 -12.48 7.65
CA THR A 186 -2.89 -11.26 7.56
C THR A 186 -4.12 -11.34 8.44
N THR A 187 -4.65 -10.17 8.79
CA THR A 187 -5.92 -10.00 9.48
C THR A 187 -6.84 -9.14 8.62
N LEU A 188 -8.12 -9.53 8.57
CA LEU A 188 -9.16 -8.76 7.90
C LEU A 188 -9.22 -7.35 8.50
N PHE A 189 -9.15 -6.34 7.65
CA PHE A 189 -9.30 -4.96 8.08
C PHE A 189 -10.78 -4.69 8.40
N PRO A 190 -11.13 -4.24 9.63
CA PRO A 190 -12.53 -4.17 10.06
C PRO A 190 -13.30 -3.04 9.37
N ASP A 191 -12.62 -1.95 9.04
CA ASP A 191 -13.20 -0.75 8.45
C ASP A 191 -13.17 -0.80 6.92
N ASP A 192 -14.19 -0.22 6.28
CA ASP A 192 -14.19 0.02 4.85
C ASP A 192 -13.21 1.16 4.50
N VAL A 193 -11.94 0.79 4.31
CA VAL A 193 -10.88 1.71 3.88
C VAL A 193 -10.69 1.59 2.38
N TYR A 194 -11.01 2.66 1.65
CA TYR A 194 -10.79 2.73 0.21
C TYR A 194 -9.55 3.54 -0.12
N VAL A 195 -8.83 3.09 -1.14
CA VAL A 195 -7.64 3.75 -1.70
C VAL A 195 -7.87 4.05 -3.17
N THR A 196 -7.18 5.08 -3.65
CA THR A 196 -7.27 5.53 -5.04
C THR A 196 -5.93 5.29 -5.74
N THR A 197 -5.97 4.96 -7.03
CA THR A 197 -4.78 4.85 -7.88
C THR A 197 -3.85 6.05 -7.68
N GLY A 198 -2.56 5.78 -7.48
CA GLY A 198 -1.54 6.79 -7.20
C GLY A 198 -1.38 7.18 -5.72
N ASP A 199 -2.27 6.74 -4.82
CA ASP A 199 -2.06 6.90 -3.38
C ASP A 199 -0.72 6.28 -2.97
N VAL A 200 0.11 7.02 -2.24
CA VAL A 200 1.40 6.53 -1.77
C VAL A 200 1.22 5.67 -0.52
N ILE A 201 1.62 4.40 -0.62
CA ILE A 201 1.53 3.41 0.46
C ILE A 201 2.76 3.51 1.35
N ALA A 202 3.94 3.43 0.71
CA ALA A 202 5.23 3.39 1.38
C ALA A 202 6.27 4.26 0.65
N THR A 203 7.20 4.80 1.43
CA THR A 203 8.33 5.61 0.96
C THR A 203 9.65 4.84 1.02
N SER A 204 9.64 3.62 1.56
CA SER A 204 10.78 2.73 1.48
C SER A 204 10.37 1.25 1.51
N VAL A 205 11.20 0.42 0.90
CA VAL A 205 11.08 -1.06 0.88
C VAL A 205 12.41 -1.66 1.32
N ASN A 206 12.39 -2.74 2.09
CA ASN A 206 13.64 -3.37 2.55
C ASN A 206 13.39 -4.72 3.22
N ARG A 207 14.29 -5.68 3.00
CA ARG A 207 14.47 -6.86 3.87
C ARG A 207 15.96 -7.15 3.97
N GLU A 208 16.54 -6.98 5.16
CA GLU A 208 17.96 -7.26 5.44
C GLU A 208 18.97 -6.61 4.46
N GLY A 209 18.71 -5.37 4.03
CA GLY A 209 19.57 -4.66 3.07
C GLY A 209 19.34 -5.05 1.62
N ASN A 210 18.40 -5.94 1.35
CA ASN A 210 17.86 -6.20 0.03
C ASN A 210 16.73 -5.21 -0.27
N VAL A 211 16.92 -4.38 -1.30
CA VAL A 211 15.93 -3.39 -1.73
C VAL A 211 15.03 -4.05 -2.77
N PHE A 212 13.91 -4.59 -2.30
CA PHE A 212 12.88 -5.19 -3.13
C PHE A 212 11.50 -5.01 -2.52
N VAL A 213 10.47 -5.19 -3.33
CA VAL A 213 9.08 -5.28 -2.90
C VAL A 213 8.43 -6.48 -3.58
N ASP A 214 7.73 -7.29 -2.80
CA ASP A 214 6.92 -8.35 -3.37
C ASP A 214 5.61 -7.76 -3.89
N PHE A 215 5.21 -8.21 -5.08
CA PHE A 215 4.01 -7.76 -5.76
C PHE A 215 3.28 -8.94 -6.41
N GLY A 216 2.03 -9.13 -6.02
CA GLY A 216 1.14 -10.15 -6.56
C GLY A 216 -0.14 -9.53 -7.09
N VAL A 217 -0.69 -10.10 -8.16
CA VAL A 217 -2.03 -9.78 -8.67
C VAL A 217 -2.80 -11.08 -8.80
N TYR A 218 -4.06 -11.04 -8.42
CA TYR A 218 -4.95 -12.19 -8.34
C TYR A 218 -6.31 -11.86 -8.95
N ASP A 219 -6.82 -12.77 -9.78
CA ASP A 219 -8.18 -12.72 -10.31
C ASP A 219 -9.09 -13.57 -9.43
N LEU A 220 -9.82 -12.94 -8.51
CA LEU A 220 -10.70 -13.66 -7.57
C LEU A 220 -11.98 -14.18 -8.25
N ARG A 221 -12.26 -13.76 -9.48
CA ARG A 221 -13.46 -14.17 -10.23
C ARG A 221 -13.37 -15.60 -10.74
N GLN A 222 -12.15 -16.14 -10.88
CA GLN A 222 -11.90 -17.46 -11.46
C GLN A 222 -10.59 -18.05 -10.96
N LYS A 223 -10.53 -19.38 -10.88
CA LYS A 223 -9.29 -20.10 -10.57
C LYS A 223 -8.39 -20.17 -11.82
N ASN A 224 -7.08 -20.08 -11.62
CA ASN A 224 -6.04 -20.10 -12.67
C ASN A 224 -5.69 -21.52 -13.18
N GLY A 225 -6.35 -22.57 -12.66
CA GLY A 225 -6.20 -23.95 -13.13
C GLY A 225 -4.90 -24.66 -12.71
N ILE A 226 -4.07 -24.04 -11.87
CA ILE A 226 -2.88 -24.71 -11.33
C ILE A 226 -3.22 -25.59 -10.13
N THR A 227 -2.59 -26.76 -10.05
CA THR A 227 -2.72 -27.68 -8.90
C THR A 227 -1.52 -27.50 -7.99
N ILE A 228 -1.77 -26.94 -6.81
CA ILE A 228 -0.80 -26.70 -5.73
C ILE A 228 -1.40 -27.17 -4.41
N ASP A 229 -0.56 -27.51 -3.44
CA ASP A 229 -1.00 -27.95 -2.12
C ASP A 229 -1.97 -26.92 -1.50
N GLU A 230 -3.03 -27.40 -0.88
CA GLU A 230 -4.28 -26.66 -0.67
C GLU A 230 -4.16 -25.48 0.30
N LYS A 231 -3.06 -25.38 1.03
CA LYS A 231 -2.86 -24.43 2.13
C LYS A 231 -2.75 -22.97 1.68
N ASN A 232 -2.58 -22.69 0.38
CA ASN A 232 -2.54 -21.34 -0.16
C ASN A 232 -3.72 -21.10 -1.12
N SER A 233 -4.90 -20.79 -0.57
CA SER A 233 -6.12 -20.56 -1.37
C SER A 233 -5.96 -19.44 -2.40
N LEU A 234 -5.23 -18.37 -2.04
CA LEU A 234 -4.98 -17.23 -2.91
C LEU A 234 -4.13 -17.60 -4.14
N ALA A 235 -3.24 -18.58 -4.02
CA ALA A 235 -2.39 -19.03 -5.11
C ALA A 235 -3.16 -19.69 -6.26
N ARG A 236 -4.40 -20.15 -6.05
CA ARG A 236 -5.27 -20.61 -7.15
C ARG A 236 -5.91 -19.45 -7.95
N HIS A 237 -5.65 -18.21 -7.55
CA HIS A 237 -6.16 -17.01 -8.22
C HIS A 237 -5.03 -16.13 -8.79
N GLY A 238 -3.76 -16.46 -8.52
CA GLY A 238 -2.63 -15.65 -9.00
C GLY A 238 -2.51 -15.66 -10.52
N ILE A 239 -2.15 -14.51 -11.09
CA ILE A 239 -1.97 -14.32 -12.52
C ILE A 239 -0.61 -13.69 -12.84
N CYS A 240 -0.16 -13.84 -14.09
CA CYS A 240 1.00 -13.08 -14.55
C CYS A 240 0.59 -11.62 -14.77
N TRP A 241 1.18 -10.71 -14.02
CA TRP A 241 0.82 -9.30 -14.05
C TRP A 241 1.64 -8.46 -15.03
N PHE A 242 2.61 -9.05 -15.74
CA PHE A 242 3.53 -8.30 -16.59
C PHE A 242 2.81 -7.53 -17.69
N ASP A 243 1.78 -8.14 -18.30
CA ASP A 243 0.97 -7.53 -19.35
C ASP A 243 -0.16 -6.63 -18.83
N LEU A 244 -0.32 -6.52 -17.52
CA LEU A 244 -1.29 -5.60 -16.91
C LEU A 244 -0.71 -4.22 -16.68
N LEU A 245 0.62 -4.07 -16.77
CA LEU A 245 1.30 -2.79 -16.60
C LEU A 245 1.18 -1.93 -17.87
N PRO A 246 1.38 -0.60 -17.78
CA PRO A 246 1.48 0.25 -18.95
C PRO A 246 2.52 -0.29 -19.93
N ALA A 247 2.27 -0.16 -21.24
CA ALA A 247 3.02 -0.87 -22.27
C ALA A 247 4.56 -0.72 -22.20
N SER A 248 5.07 0.47 -21.83
CA SER A 248 6.52 0.68 -21.65
C SER A 248 7.09 -0.12 -20.49
N ASP A 249 6.34 -0.19 -19.40
CA ASP A 249 6.74 -0.87 -18.17
C ASP A 249 6.59 -2.39 -18.31
N ALA A 250 5.53 -2.86 -18.97
CA ALA A 250 5.38 -4.25 -19.38
C ALA A 250 6.57 -4.72 -20.23
N GLN A 251 6.96 -3.92 -21.24
CA GLN A 251 8.13 -4.21 -22.06
C GLN A 251 9.41 -4.26 -21.22
N ARG A 252 9.59 -3.30 -20.30
CA ARG A 252 10.76 -3.26 -19.42
C ARG A 252 10.82 -4.49 -18.51
N VAL A 253 9.73 -4.82 -17.80
CA VAL A 253 9.66 -5.99 -16.91
C VAL A 253 10.01 -7.27 -17.64
N LYS A 254 9.48 -7.46 -18.85
CA LYS A 254 9.79 -8.64 -19.68
C LYS A 254 11.24 -8.71 -20.17
N SER A 255 11.94 -7.58 -20.21
CA SER A 255 13.36 -7.51 -20.62
C SER A 255 14.34 -7.67 -19.46
N LEU A 256 13.87 -7.53 -18.22
CA LEU A 256 14.72 -7.63 -17.04
C LEU A 256 15.13 -9.08 -16.77
N PRO A 257 16.34 -9.31 -16.22
CA PRO A 257 16.74 -10.64 -15.80
C PRO A 257 15.84 -11.13 -14.66
N ALA A 258 15.62 -12.44 -14.61
CA ALA A 258 14.98 -13.05 -13.46
C ALA A 258 15.89 -12.97 -12.22
N SER A 259 15.31 -12.62 -11.09
CA SER A 259 16.06 -12.41 -9.85
C SER A 259 16.41 -13.71 -9.11
N ASP A 260 15.62 -14.77 -9.26
CA ASP A 260 15.90 -16.05 -8.62
C ASP A 260 16.89 -16.85 -9.47
N GLU A 261 18.12 -17.04 -8.96
CA GLU A 261 19.19 -17.70 -9.71
C GLU A 261 18.93 -19.18 -10.02
N ARG A 262 18.05 -19.84 -9.25
CA ARG A 262 17.78 -21.27 -9.38
C ARG A 262 16.60 -21.54 -10.30
N SER A 263 15.52 -20.81 -10.10
CA SER A 263 14.28 -20.95 -10.86
C SER A 263 14.28 -20.11 -12.13
N GLY A 264 15.13 -19.07 -12.21
CA GLY A 264 15.22 -18.18 -13.36
C GLY A 264 13.84 -17.61 -13.69
N ALA A 265 13.46 -17.67 -14.96
CA ALA A 265 12.14 -17.22 -15.44
C ALA A 265 11.05 -18.32 -15.40
N LYS A 266 11.35 -19.51 -14.84
CA LYS A 266 10.36 -20.61 -14.77
C LYS A 266 9.21 -20.20 -13.86
N SER A 267 8.00 -20.14 -14.38
CA SER A 267 6.79 -19.73 -13.68
C SER A 267 5.57 -20.53 -14.19
N GLU A 268 4.66 -20.85 -13.27
CA GLU A 268 3.37 -21.45 -13.61
C GLU A 268 2.37 -20.41 -14.16
N TYR A 269 2.57 -19.13 -13.85
CA TYR A 269 1.66 -18.04 -14.24
C TYR A 269 2.12 -17.32 -15.50
N CYS A 270 3.42 -17.05 -15.61
CA CYS A 270 4.03 -16.30 -16.71
C CYS A 270 4.65 -17.28 -17.70
N ARG A 271 4.03 -17.40 -18.88
CA ARG A 271 4.45 -18.29 -19.97
C ARG A 271 5.00 -17.50 -21.16
#